data_AF-A0A183E667-F1
#
_entry.id   AF-A0A183E667-F1
#
_cell.length_a   1.000
_cell.length_b   1.000
_cell.length_c   1.000
_cell.angle_alpha   90.00
_cell.angle_beta   90.00
_cell.angle_gamma   90.00
#
_symmetry.space_group_name_H-M   'P 1'
#
loop_
_entity.id
_entity.type
_entity.pdbx_description
1 polymer ?
#
loop_
_entity_poly.entity_id
_entity_poly.type
_entity_poly.pdbx_seq_one_letter_code
_entity_poly.pdbx_strand_id
1 'polypeptide(L)'
;MASGRELCYCMLGGILLCYLVTFLLVSKPNVAICAASRVLIGLSMSAIYAAILTKTNRLARVFSIQSAARPGCIVPSAQVAICIGIVSLQVIGSLVWLIVDQPGTAVLFPSRTEAILTCKATASHLLISLLYNMLLIIACTLYAFKTRKIPENFNETRLIGFTMYSTSILWLSFGKFVILFCIKVDPSSLPLKLVKNCKIFGFLQKE
;
A
#
# COMPACT_ATOMS: atom_id res chain seq x y z
N MET A 1 -26.12 -5.18 -13.10
CA MET A 1 -24.74 -5.70 -13.09
C MET A 1 -23.64 -4.70 -13.52
N ALA A 2 -23.91 -3.42 -13.85
CA ALA A 2 -22.89 -2.51 -14.41
C ALA A 2 -21.79 -2.06 -13.42
N SER A 3 -22.15 -1.78 -12.16
CA SER A 3 -21.23 -1.21 -11.16
C SER A 3 -20.03 -2.08 -10.78
N GLY A 4 -20.15 -3.42 -10.85
CA GLY A 4 -19.08 -4.32 -10.43
C GLY A 4 -17.93 -4.41 -11.43
N ARG A 5 -18.19 -4.13 -12.71
CA ARG A 5 -17.22 -4.36 -13.79
C ARG A 5 -16.07 -3.36 -13.75
N GLU A 6 -16.38 -2.08 -13.60
CA GLU A 6 -15.38 -1.00 -13.53
C GLU A 6 -14.40 -1.19 -12.35
N LEU A 7 -14.91 -1.60 -11.19
CA LEU A 7 -14.08 -1.89 -10.02
C LEU A 7 -13.20 -3.12 -10.23
N CYS A 8 -13.72 -4.16 -10.89
CA CYS A 8 -12.92 -5.33 -11.25
C CYS A 8 -11.79 -4.96 -12.22
N TYR A 9 -12.03 -4.09 -13.21
CA TYR A 9 -10.97 -3.60 -14.09
C TYR A 9 -9.92 -2.79 -13.33
N CYS A 10 -10.33 -1.95 -12.38
CA CYS A 10 -9.40 -1.23 -11.51
C CYS A 10 -8.53 -2.19 -10.68
N MET A 11 -9.14 -3.22 -10.09
CA MET A 11 -8.43 -4.24 -9.32
C MET A 11 -7.44 -5.04 -10.18
N LEU A 12 -7.87 -5.49 -11.36
CA LEU A 12 -7.02 -6.20 -12.32
C LEU A 12 -5.86 -5.33 -12.80
N GLY A 13 -6.12 -4.04 -13.07
CA GLY A 13 -5.09 -3.07 -13.44
C GLY A 13 -4.06 -2.88 -12.32
N GLY A 14 -4.51 -2.77 -11.07
CA GLY A 14 -3.61 -2.71 -9.91
C GLY A 14 -2.74 -3.97 -9.77
N ILE A 15 -3.32 -5.16 -9.95
CA ILE A 15 -2.58 -6.43 -9.93
C ILE A 15 -1.55 -6.50 -11.06
N LEU A 16 -1.93 -6.10 -12.28
CA LEU A 16 -1.02 -6.04 -13.43
C LEU A 16 0.15 -5.09 -13.14
N LEU A 17 -0.13 -3.92 -12.57
CA LEU A 17 0.89 -2.97 -12.15
C LEU A 17 1.83 -3.55 -11.08
N CYS A 18 1.32 -4.31 -10.10
CA CYS A 18 2.19 -5.03 -9.14
C CYS A 18 3.17 -5.98 -9.84
N TYR A 19 2.70 -6.74 -10.84
CA TYR A 19 3.58 -7.60 -11.62
C TYR A 19 4.62 -6.81 -12.40
N LEU A 20 4.21 -5.74 -13.08
CA LEU A 20 5.13 -4.87 -13.84
C LEU A 20 6.19 -4.23 -12.96
N VAL A 21 5.82 -3.78 -11.75
CA VAL A 21 6.75 -3.22 -10.76
C VAL A 21 7.84 -4.23 -10.39
N THR A 22 7.50 -5.51 -10.25
CA THR A 22 8.49 -6.57 -9.97
C THR A 22 9.56 -6.61 -11.06
N PHE A 23 9.19 -6.50 -12.34
CA PHE A 23 10.15 -6.45 -13.45
C PHE A 23 10.99 -5.17 -13.43
N LEU A 24 10.39 -4.02 -13.08
CA LEU A 24 11.14 -2.76 -12.94
C LEU A 24 12.17 -2.82 -11.82
N LEU A 25 11.87 -3.51 -10.72
CA LEU A 25 12.81 -3.68 -9.59
C LEU A 25 14.00 -4.59 -9.93
N VAL A 26 13.82 -5.57 -10.83
CA VAL A 26 14.90 -6.46 -11.29
C VAL A 26 15.72 -5.81 -12.41
N SER A 27 15.15 -4.85 -13.13
CA SER A 27 15.81 -4.15 -14.23
C SER A 27 16.99 -3.29 -13.76
N LYS A 28 17.94 -3.01 -14.67
CA LYS A 28 19.11 -2.19 -14.35
C LYS A 28 18.68 -0.81 -13.81
N PRO A 29 19.13 -0.41 -12.61
CA PRO A 29 18.67 0.84 -12.00
C PRO A 29 19.10 2.05 -12.82
N ASN A 30 18.11 2.89 -13.13
CA ASN A 30 18.25 4.19 -13.78
C ASN A 30 17.31 5.16 -13.06
N VAL A 31 17.56 6.47 -13.14
CA VAL A 31 16.76 7.52 -12.49
C VAL A 31 15.27 7.36 -12.78
N ALA A 32 14.90 7.09 -14.03
CA ALA A 32 13.52 6.86 -14.43
C ALA A 32 12.90 5.60 -13.80
N ILE A 33 13.65 4.49 -13.75
CA ILE A 33 13.20 3.24 -13.13
C ILE A 33 13.05 3.42 -11.61
N CYS A 34 13.99 4.13 -10.97
CA CYS A 34 13.92 4.44 -9.54
C CYS A 34 12.71 5.30 -9.20
N ALA A 35 12.43 6.32 -10.01
CA ALA A 35 11.24 7.17 -9.85
C ALA A 35 9.95 6.36 -10.08
N ALA A 36 9.88 5.60 -11.18
CA ALA A 36 8.72 4.78 -11.53
C ALA A 36 8.43 3.74 -10.45
N SER A 37 9.44 2.99 -9.99
CA SER A 37 9.27 2.01 -8.92
C SER A 37 8.76 2.64 -7.63
N ARG A 38 9.29 3.81 -7.21
CA ARG A 38 8.82 4.53 -6.02
C ARG A 38 7.32 4.86 -6.08
N VAL A 39 6.85 5.37 -7.22
CA VAL A 39 5.44 5.76 -7.40
C VAL A 39 4.54 4.53 -7.58
N LEU A 40 4.95 3.60 -8.45
CA LEU A 40 4.14 2.47 -8.87
C LEU A 40 3.92 1.44 -7.76
N ILE A 41 4.90 1.24 -6.85
CA ILE A 41 4.73 0.35 -5.68
C ILE A 41 3.56 0.81 -4.80
N GLY A 42 3.49 2.10 -4.48
CA GLY A 42 2.42 2.66 -3.66
C GLY A 42 1.09 2.70 -4.41
N LEU A 43 1.13 3.11 -5.68
CA LEU A 43 -0.04 3.21 -6.56
C LEU A 43 -0.74 1.86 -6.74
N SER A 44 0.00 0.79 -7.05
CA SER A 44 -0.59 -0.50 -7.38
C SER A 44 -1.38 -1.08 -6.20
N MET A 45 -0.79 -1.05 -5.00
CA MET A 45 -1.45 -1.47 -3.76
C MET A 45 -2.64 -0.58 -3.44
N SER A 46 -2.48 0.74 -3.57
CA SER A 46 -3.57 1.69 -3.34
C SER A 46 -4.76 1.45 -4.27
N ALA A 47 -4.52 1.16 -5.57
CA ALA A 47 -5.57 0.87 -6.54
C ALA A 47 -6.37 -0.40 -6.19
N ILE A 48 -5.68 -1.48 -5.82
CA ILE A 48 -6.31 -2.74 -5.40
C ILE A 48 -7.19 -2.51 -4.16
N TYR A 49 -6.63 -1.89 -3.11
CA TYR A 49 -7.37 -1.68 -1.86
C TYR A 49 -8.47 -0.62 -1.99
N ALA A 50 -8.30 0.42 -2.80
CA ALA A 50 -9.35 1.41 -3.08
C ALA A 50 -10.56 0.75 -3.78
N ALA A 51 -10.32 -0.15 -4.73
CA ALA A 51 -11.38 -0.92 -5.38
C ALA A 51 -12.10 -1.85 -4.39
N ILE A 52 -11.35 -2.58 -3.55
CA ILE A 52 -11.93 -3.46 -2.51
C ILE A 52 -12.74 -2.64 -1.49
N LEU A 53 -12.21 -1.51 -1.02
CA LEU A 53 -12.90 -0.63 -0.08
C LEU A 53 -14.21 -0.11 -0.66
N THR A 54 -14.17 0.37 -1.91
CA THR A 54 -15.36 0.90 -2.59
C THR A 54 -16.42 -0.18 -2.78
N LYS A 55 -15.99 -1.41 -3.12
CA LYS A 55 -16.87 -2.58 -3.26
C LYS A 55 -17.52 -2.96 -1.93
N THR A 56 -16.73 -3.08 -0.87
CA THR A 56 -17.21 -3.44 0.49
C THR A 56 -18.07 -2.34 1.11
N ASN A 57 -17.75 -1.07 0.90
CA ASN A 57 -18.57 0.06 1.33
C ASN A 57 -19.95 0.07 0.65
N ARG A 58 -20.03 -0.27 -0.64
CA ARG A 58 -21.32 -0.44 -1.33
C ARG A 58 -22.13 -1.58 -0.70
N LEU A 59 -21.51 -2.73 -0.49
CA LEU A 59 -22.19 -3.88 0.14
C LEU A 59 -22.67 -3.50 1.55
N ALA A 60 -21.81 -2.89 2.37
CA ALA A 60 -22.17 -2.43 3.71
C ALA A 60 -23.37 -1.47 3.68
N ARG A 61 -23.45 -0.53 2.73
CA ARG A 61 -24.61 0.36 2.60
C ARG A 61 -25.87 -0.34 2.13
N VAL A 62 -25.78 -1.24 1.14
CA VAL A 62 -26.94 -1.98 0.64
C VAL A 62 -27.58 -2.82 1.76
N PHE A 63 -26.78 -3.44 2.62
CA PHE A 63 -27.27 -4.32 3.69
C PHE A 63 -27.45 -3.63 5.05
N SER A 64 -26.97 -2.40 5.22
CA SER A 64 -27.21 -1.59 6.44
C SER A 64 -28.53 -0.81 6.39
N ILE A 65 -29.16 -0.67 5.22
CA ILE A 65 -30.42 0.07 5.08
C ILE A 65 -31.59 -0.86 5.47
N GLN A 66 -31.91 -0.84 6.76
CA GLN A 66 -33.26 -1.09 7.29
C GLN A 66 -34.12 0.20 7.28
N SER A 67 -33.67 1.31 6.67
CA SER A 67 -34.37 2.61 6.76
C SER A 67 -34.50 3.30 5.40
N ALA A 68 -35.69 3.16 4.80
CA ALA A 68 -36.47 4.00 3.88
C ALA A 68 -35.86 5.08 2.92
N ALA A 69 -34.54 5.35 2.88
CA ALA A 69 -33.97 6.40 2.03
C ALA A 69 -32.99 5.81 0.99
N ARG A 70 -33.32 5.96 -0.29
CA ARG A 70 -32.48 5.59 -1.45
C ARG A 70 -31.28 6.55 -1.53
N PRO A 71 -30.03 6.13 -1.23
CA PRO A 71 -28.90 7.05 -1.27
C PRO A 71 -28.34 7.15 -2.69
N GLY A 72 -28.08 8.38 -3.18
CA GLY A 72 -27.50 8.66 -4.50
C GLY A 72 -26.11 8.09 -4.76
N CYS A 73 -25.42 7.52 -3.76
CA CYS A 73 -24.11 6.88 -3.90
C CYS A 73 -24.13 5.43 -4.42
N ILE A 74 -25.24 4.99 -5.04
CA ILE A 74 -25.35 3.68 -5.70
C ILE A 74 -24.90 3.76 -7.18
N VAL A 75 -24.75 4.96 -7.73
CA VAL A 75 -24.39 5.19 -9.13
C VAL A 75 -22.95 4.71 -9.41
N PRO A 76 -22.71 3.89 -10.46
CA PRO A 76 -21.39 3.39 -10.83
C PRO A 76 -20.31 4.48 -10.92
N SER A 77 -20.65 5.64 -11.48
CA SER A 77 -19.73 6.78 -11.61
C SER A 77 -19.24 7.32 -10.26
N ALA A 78 -20.10 7.34 -9.23
CA ALA A 78 -19.70 7.77 -7.89
C ALA A 78 -18.73 6.77 -7.24
N GLN A 79 -18.83 5.48 -7.57
CA GLN A 79 -17.91 4.48 -7.06
C GLN A 79 -16.52 4.62 -7.67
N VAL A 80 -16.47 4.82 -8.99
CA VAL A 80 -15.22 5.06 -9.71
C VAL A 80 -14.58 6.36 -9.22
N ALA A 81 -15.37 7.42 -9.01
CA ALA A 81 -14.88 8.67 -8.45
C ALA A 81 -14.26 8.52 -7.04
N ILE A 82 -14.88 7.74 -6.14
CA ILE A 82 -14.30 7.45 -4.82
C ILE A 82 -12.97 6.69 -4.96
N CYS A 83 -12.93 5.67 -5.82
CA CYS A 83 -11.72 4.89 -6.06
C CYS A 83 -10.58 5.77 -6.60
N ILE A 84 -10.88 6.57 -7.63
CA ILE A 84 -9.91 7.51 -8.22
C ILE A 84 -9.46 8.54 -7.18
N GLY A 85 -10.36 9.06 -6.34
CA GLY A 85 -9.99 10.02 -5.29
C GLY A 85 -8.99 9.44 -4.29
N ILE A 86 -9.21 8.20 -3.84
CA ILE A 86 -8.29 7.49 -2.93
C ILE A 86 -6.93 7.24 -3.61
N VAL A 87 -6.91 6.78 -4.85
CA VAL A 87 -5.66 6.54 -5.59
C VAL A 87 -4.92 7.85 -5.86
N SER A 88 -5.65 8.93 -6.19
CA SER A 88 -5.07 10.24 -6.47
C SER A 88 -4.33 10.82 -5.26
N LEU A 89 -4.85 10.59 -4.04
CA LEU A 89 -4.17 11.03 -2.82
C LEU A 89 -2.78 10.38 -2.65
N GLN A 90 -2.67 9.08 -2.96
CA GLN A 90 -1.37 8.38 -2.97
C GLN A 90 -0.45 8.95 -4.05
N VAL A 91 -0.97 9.20 -5.26
CA VAL A 91 -0.18 9.78 -6.36
C VAL A 91 0.35 11.16 -6.00
N ILE A 92 -0.51 12.04 -5.49
CA ILE A 92 -0.11 13.39 -5.09
C ILE A 92 0.97 13.33 -4.01
N GLY A 93 0.78 12.49 -2.98
CA GLY A 93 1.79 12.30 -1.92
C GLY A 93 3.14 11.83 -2.48
N SER A 94 3.13 10.84 -3.38
CA SER A 94 4.35 10.33 -4.01
C SER A 94 5.01 11.35 -4.94
N LEU A 95 4.24 12.14 -5.69
CA LEU A 95 4.78 13.18 -6.57
C LEU A 95 5.38 14.35 -5.79
N VAL A 96 4.70 14.81 -4.73
CA VAL A 96 5.23 15.84 -3.82
C VAL A 96 6.56 15.37 -3.23
N TRP A 97 6.62 14.11 -2.79
CA TRP A 97 7.87 13.57 -2.26
C TRP A 97 8.97 13.43 -3.31
N LEU A 98 8.62 13.13 -4.58
CA LEU A 98 9.58 13.06 -5.68
C LEU A 98 10.22 14.43 -5.98
N ILE A 99 9.48 15.52 -5.74
CA ILE A 99 9.99 16.89 -5.88
C ILE A 99 10.92 17.26 -4.72
N VAL A 100 10.56 16.86 -3.49
CA VAL A 100 11.37 17.10 -2.29
C VAL A 100 12.65 16.27 -2.29
N ASP A 101 12.54 15.00 -2.68
CA ASP A 101 13.62 14.02 -2.72
C ASP A 101 13.80 13.50 -4.15
N GLN A 102 14.69 14.17 -4.87
CA GLN A 102 14.90 13.91 -6.30
C GLN A 102 15.44 12.49 -6.51
N PRO A 103 14.84 11.71 -7.43
CA PRO A 103 15.26 10.34 -7.69
C PRO A 103 16.69 10.33 -8.24
N GLY A 104 17.49 9.39 -7.76
CA GLY A 104 18.87 9.22 -8.22
C GLY A 104 19.34 7.79 -8.04
N THR A 105 20.50 7.49 -8.61
CA THR A 105 21.19 6.21 -8.42
C THR A 105 22.42 6.42 -7.53
N ALA A 106 22.75 5.41 -6.73
CA ALA A 106 23.97 5.36 -5.92
C ALA A 106 24.67 4.02 -6.17
N VAL A 107 26.00 4.02 -6.09
CA VAL A 107 26.78 2.78 -6.11
C VAL A 107 27.11 2.44 -4.67
N LEU A 108 26.68 1.26 -4.23
CA LEU A 108 27.01 0.70 -2.93
C LEU A 108 28.15 -0.30 -3.10
N PHE A 109 29.17 -0.21 -2.26
CA PHE A 109 30.30 -1.12 -2.24
C PHE A 109 30.21 -2.02 -0.99
N PRO A 110 29.48 -3.15 -1.04
CA PRO A 110 29.39 -4.06 0.10
C PRO A 110 30.73 -4.73 0.43
N SER A 111 31.57 -4.94 -0.57
CA SER A 111 32.90 -5.54 -0.48
C SER A 111 33.88 -4.78 -1.39
N ARG A 112 35.20 -4.91 -1.17
CA ARG A 112 36.21 -4.24 -2.01
C ARG A 112 36.20 -4.66 -3.48
N THR A 113 35.58 -5.79 -3.80
CA THR A 113 35.53 -6.39 -5.13
C THR A 113 34.17 -6.25 -5.82
N GLU A 114 33.15 -5.75 -5.12
CA GLU A 114 31.78 -5.71 -5.60
C GLU A 114 31.22 -4.29 -5.57
N ALA A 115 30.58 -3.89 -6.66
CA ALA A 115 29.90 -2.62 -6.80
C ALA A 115 28.45 -2.87 -7.24
N ILE A 116 27.49 -2.53 -6.38
CA ILE A 116 26.06 -2.71 -6.62
C ILE A 116 25.47 -1.34 -6.91
N LEU A 117 24.96 -1.15 -8.13
CA LEU A 117 24.17 0.03 -8.46
C LEU A 117 22.77 -0.12 -7.85
N THR A 118 22.35 0.84 -7.04
CA THR A 118 21.05 0.86 -6.37
C THR A 118 20.35 2.21 -6.56
N CYS A 119 19.04 2.25 -6.34
CA CYS A 119 18.29 3.50 -6.29
C CYS A 119 18.55 4.19 -4.95
N LYS A 120 18.83 5.50 -4.98
CA LYS A 120 18.77 6.32 -3.76
C LYS A 120 17.32 6.30 -3.31
N ALA A 121 17.03 5.60 -2.21
CA ALA A 121 15.70 5.45 -1.64
C ALA A 121 15.72 5.92 -0.19
N THR A 122 15.04 7.03 0.11
CA THR A 122 14.94 7.52 1.49
C THR A 122 13.91 6.67 2.23
N ALA A 123 14.30 6.06 3.35
CA ALA A 123 13.43 5.20 4.15
C ALA A 123 12.10 5.90 4.52
N SER A 124 12.13 7.22 4.72
CA SER A 124 10.96 8.07 5.01
C SER A 124 9.87 8.00 3.94
N HIS A 125 10.21 8.03 2.65
CA HIS A 125 9.21 7.92 1.57
C HIS A 125 8.49 6.58 1.63
N LEU A 126 9.28 5.52 1.77
CA LEU A 126 8.78 4.16 1.84
C LEU A 126 7.84 4.03 3.05
N LEU A 127 8.27 4.46 4.24
CA LEU A 127 7.47 4.40 5.46
C LEU A 127 6.14 5.17 5.35
N ILE A 128 6.14 6.38 4.80
CA ILE A 128 4.91 7.18 4.62
C ILE A 128 3.96 6.50 3.63
N SER A 129 4.49 6.02 2.50
CA SER A 129 3.69 5.30 1.50
C SER A 129 3.13 3.98 2.05
N LEU A 130 3.91 3.24 2.86
CA LEU A 130 3.42 2.03 3.55
C LEU A 130 2.34 2.37 4.57
N LEU A 131 2.50 3.46 5.33
CA LEU A 131 1.53 3.88 6.34
C LEU A 131 0.18 4.18 5.69
N TYR A 132 0.17 4.87 4.55
CA TYR A 132 -1.06 5.11 3.79
C TYR A 132 -1.75 3.79 3.39
N ASN A 133 -0.98 2.84 2.83
CA ASN A 133 -1.51 1.53 2.45
C ASN A 133 -2.02 0.73 3.66
N MET A 134 -1.34 0.82 4.81
CA MET A 134 -1.80 0.21 6.07
C MET A 134 -3.15 0.77 6.53
N LEU A 135 -3.34 2.08 6.46
CA LEU A 135 -4.62 2.70 6.80
C LEU A 135 -5.74 2.23 5.86
N LEU A 136 -5.45 2.11 4.56
CA LEU A 136 -6.40 1.55 3.58
C LEU A 136 -6.78 0.11 3.91
N ILE A 137 -5.80 -0.75 4.26
CA ILE A 137 -6.05 -2.15 4.61
C ILE A 137 -6.90 -2.25 5.87
N ILE A 138 -6.61 -1.45 6.89
CA ILE A 138 -7.42 -1.40 8.13
C ILE A 138 -8.86 -1.00 7.78
N ALA A 139 -9.04 0.05 6.99
CA ALA A 139 -10.38 0.47 6.54
C ALA A 139 -11.10 -0.68 5.80
N CYS A 140 -10.44 -1.32 4.83
CA CYS A 140 -10.98 -2.47 4.11
C CYS A 140 -11.39 -3.62 5.05
N THR A 141 -10.57 -3.92 6.07
CA THR A 141 -10.86 -4.97 7.06
C THR A 141 -12.04 -4.61 7.95
N LEU A 142 -12.17 -3.35 8.37
CA LEU A 142 -13.32 -2.86 9.14
C LEU A 142 -14.63 -3.00 8.34
N TYR A 143 -14.61 -2.61 7.06
CA TYR A 143 -15.77 -2.78 6.18
C TYR A 143 -16.06 -4.25 5.87
N ALA A 144 -15.04 -5.06 5.65
CA ALA A 144 -15.19 -6.51 5.47
C ALA A 144 -15.85 -7.16 6.70
N PHE A 145 -15.47 -6.74 7.92
CA PHE A 145 -16.11 -7.21 9.15
C PHE A 145 -17.58 -6.80 9.22
N LYS A 146 -17.93 -5.55 8.88
CA LYS A 146 -19.33 -5.10 8.79
C LYS A 146 -20.16 -5.94 7.82
N THR A 147 -19.57 -6.35 6.70
CA THR A 147 -20.26 -7.17 5.69
C THR A 147 -20.46 -8.64 6.10
N ARG A 148 -19.82 -9.14 7.17
CA ARG A 148 -20.02 -10.52 7.65
C ARG A 148 -21.45 -10.82 8.12
N LYS A 149 -22.23 -9.80 8.47
CA LYS A 149 -23.64 -9.95 8.90
C LYS A 149 -24.61 -10.19 7.74
N ILE A 150 -24.14 -10.11 6.50
CA ILE A 150 -24.91 -10.38 5.29
C ILE A 150 -25.17 -11.89 5.21
N PRO A 151 -26.40 -12.35 4.90
CA PRO A 151 -26.75 -13.77 4.89
C PRO A 151 -25.79 -14.62 4.05
N GLU A 152 -25.48 -15.81 4.57
CA GLU A 152 -24.42 -16.74 4.14
C GLU A 152 -24.52 -17.21 2.68
N ASN A 153 -25.68 -17.02 2.03
CA ASN A 153 -25.89 -17.35 0.61
C ASN A 153 -24.98 -16.57 -0.36
N PHE A 154 -24.26 -15.54 0.08
CA PHE A 154 -23.27 -14.82 -0.74
C PHE A 154 -21.83 -15.24 -0.39
N ASN A 155 -21.39 -16.35 -0.98
CA ASN A 155 -20.01 -16.88 -0.88
C ASN A 155 -18.92 -15.83 -1.16
N GLU A 156 -19.23 -14.81 -1.98
CA GLU A 156 -18.34 -13.71 -2.33
C GLU A 156 -17.87 -12.90 -1.11
N THR A 157 -18.75 -12.62 -0.14
CA THR A 157 -18.41 -11.81 1.04
C THR A 157 -17.46 -12.55 1.98
N ARG A 158 -17.59 -13.87 2.08
CA ARG A 158 -16.70 -14.73 2.87
C ARG A 158 -15.29 -14.74 2.29
N LEU A 159 -15.17 -14.85 0.96
CA LEU A 159 -13.87 -14.81 0.27
C LEU A 159 -13.18 -13.45 0.46
N ILE A 160 -13.91 -12.34 0.27
CA ILE A 160 -13.36 -10.99 0.50
C ILE A 160 -12.89 -10.83 1.95
N GLY A 161 -13.69 -11.30 2.91
CA GLY A 161 -13.30 -11.32 4.31
C GLY A 161 -11.99 -12.06 4.52
N PHE A 162 -11.91 -13.32 4.08
CA PHE A 162 -10.70 -14.15 4.20
C PHE A 162 -9.47 -13.47 3.59
N THR A 163 -9.57 -12.94 2.37
CA THR A 163 -8.48 -12.21 1.71
C THR A 163 -8.03 -11.00 2.54
N MET A 164 -8.96 -10.20 3.08
CA MET A 164 -8.60 -9.03 3.90
C MET A 164 -7.92 -9.40 5.22
N TYR A 165 -8.35 -10.48 5.89
CA TYR A 165 -7.69 -10.95 7.13
C TYR A 165 -6.29 -11.45 6.86
N SER A 166 -6.11 -12.33 5.86
CA SER A 166 -4.80 -12.84 5.47
C SER A 166 -3.86 -11.71 5.06
N THR A 167 -4.36 -10.74 4.30
CA THR A 167 -3.60 -9.55 3.90
C THR A 167 -3.16 -8.72 5.11
N SER A 168 -4.05 -8.50 6.09
CA SER A 168 -3.73 -7.74 7.29
C SER A 168 -2.62 -8.40 8.11
N ILE A 169 -2.63 -9.74 8.23
CA ILE A 169 -1.59 -10.50 8.92
C ILE A 169 -0.24 -10.37 8.20
N LEU A 170 -0.23 -10.53 6.87
CA LEU A 170 0.98 -10.37 6.05
C LEU A 170 1.58 -8.97 6.19
N TRP A 171 0.73 -7.94 6.16
CA TRP A 171 1.17 -6.56 6.29
C TRP A 171 1.66 -6.20 7.70
N LEU A 172 1.08 -6.76 8.75
CA LEU A 172 1.60 -6.60 10.12
C LEU A 172 2.99 -7.24 10.26
N SER A 173 3.20 -8.40 9.66
CA SER A 173 4.52 -9.06 9.63
C SER A 173 5.53 -8.22 8.84
N PHE A 174 5.15 -7.80 7.63
CA PHE A 174 5.99 -6.98 6.76
C PHE A 174 6.33 -5.62 7.38
N GLY A 175 5.35 -4.93 7.98
CA GLY A 175 5.57 -3.65 8.64
C GLY A 175 6.57 -3.75 9.79
N LYS A 176 6.48 -4.81 10.62
CA LYS A 176 7.46 -5.06 11.69
C LYS A 176 8.86 -5.26 11.13
N PHE A 177 9.00 -6.06 10.07
CA PHE A 177 10.28 -6.31 9.43
C PHE A 177 10.87 -5.04 8.81
N VAL A 178 10.07 -4.26 8.08
CA VAL A 178 10.51 -3.01 7.43
C VAL A 178 10.91 -1.96 8.47
N ILE A 179 10.16 -1.81 9.56
CA ILE A 179 10.52 -0.89 10.64
C ILE A 179 11.86 -1.31 11.27
N LEU A 180 12.05 -2.60 11.57
CA LEU A 180 13.29 -3.12 12.14
C LEU A 180 14.48 -2.88 11.19
N PHE A 181 14.28 -3.12 9.89
CA PHE A 181 15.29 -2.91 8.86
C PHE A 181 15.63 -1.42 8.72
N CYS A 182 14.63 -0.52 8.68
CA CYS A 182 14.85 0.92 8.62
C CYS A 182 15.59 1.45 9.85
N ILE A 183 15.28 0.97 11.06
CA ILE A 183 15.99 1.34 12.30
C ILE A 183 17.48 0.95 12.22
N LYS A 184 17.78 -0.17 11.54
CA LYS A 184 19.15 -0.68 11.41
C LYS A 184 19.95 0.01 10.29
N VAL A 185 19.27 0.54 9.27
CA VAL A 185 19.88 1.18 8.09
C VAL A 185 19.97 2.71 8.22
N ASP A 186 18.95 3.38 8.75
CA ASP A 186 18.87 4.86 8.88
C ASP A 186 18.38 5.29 10.28
N PRO A 187 19.28 5.38 11.27
CA PRO A 187 18.93 5.75 12.66
C PRO A 187 18.44 7.20 12.83
N SER A 188 18.53 8.03 11.79
CA SER A 188 18.14 9.46 11.77
C SER A 188 16.63 9.69 11.56
N SER A 189 15.87 8.66 11.18
CA SER A 189 14.44 8.73 10.85
C SER A 189 13.49 8.67 12.07
N LEU A 190 14.03 8.54 13.29
CA LEU A 190 13.25 8.34 14.51
C LEU A 190 13.02 9.65 15.27
N PRO A 191 11.80 9.95 15.76
CA PRO A 191 11.61 11.01 16.73
C PRO A 191 12.38 10.65 18.01
N LEU A 192 13.20 11.60 18.47
CA LEU A 192 14.27 11.55 19.48
C LEU A 192 13.97 10.90 20.86
N LYS A 193 12.79 10.31 21.08
CA LYS A 193 12.36 9.70 22.35
C LYS A 193 12.55 8.18 22.47
N LEU A 194 12.75 7.44 21.37
CA LEU A 194 12.90 5.97 21.39
C LEU A 194 14.36 5.48 21.44
N VAL A 195 15.33 6.32 21.06
CA VAL A 195 16.76 5.96 21.06
C VAL A 195 17.31 5.72 22.48
N LYS A 196 16.73 6.37 23.50
CA LYS A 196 17.23 6.30 24.88
C LYS A 196 17.11 4.92 25.56
N ASN A 197 16.32 3.99 25.00
CA ASN A 197 16.16 2.64 25.55
C ASN A 197 16.78 1.53 24.69
N CYS A 198 17.43 1.85 23.56
CA CYS A 198 18.09 0.85 22.73
C CYS A 198 19.53 0.61 23.20
N LYS A 199 19.69 -0.08 24.34
CA LYS A 199 20.98 -0.51 24.90
C LYS A 199 21.62 -1.71 24.16
N ILE A 200 21.21 -1.99 22.92
CA ILE A 200 21.59 -3.19 22.14
C ILE A 200 22.54 -2.85 20.96
N PHE A 201 22.75 -1.57 20.64
CA PHE A 201 23.55 -1.15 19.48
C PHE A 201 25.05 -1.05 19.80
N GLY A 202 25.63 -2.13 20.34
CA GLY A 202 27.07 -2.22 20.67
C GLY A 202 27.77 -3.48 20.16
N PHE A 203 27.09 -4.37 19.42
CA PHE A 203 27.58 -5.73 19.22
C PHE A 203 27.73 -6.21 17.76
N LEU A 204 27.44 -5.39 16.74
CA LEU A 204 27.47 -5.83 15.33
C LEU A 204 28.20 -4.85 14.39
N GLN A 205 29.29 -4.23 14.86
CA GLN A 205 30.25 -3.54 13.99
C GLN A 205 31.67 -4.09 14.16
N LYS A 206 31.77 -5.38 14.50
CA LYS A 206 33.02 -6.11 14.52
C LYS A 206 32.73 -7.57 14.15
N GLU A 207 32.61 -7.82 12.86
CA GLU A 207 33.20 -8.95 12.11
C GLU A 207 33.15 -8.59 10.61
#